data_AF-A0A954UTZ2-F1
#
_entry.id   AF-A0A954UTZ2-F1
#
_cell.length_a   1.000
_cell.length_b   1.000
_cell.length_c   1.000
_cell.angle_alpha   90.00
_cell.angle_beta   90.00
_cell.angle_gamma   90.00
#
_symmetry.space_group_name_H-M   'P 1'
#
loop_
_entity.id
_entity.type
_entity.pdbx_description
1 polymer ?
#
loop_
_entity_poly.entity_id
_entity_poly.type
_entity_poly.pdbx_seq_one_letter_code
_entity_poly.pdbx_strand_id
1 'polypeptide(L)' 'AESSDAPKVSVPKVYVRYAVSLIQEYDTNKDQMLDKAEWSKMAKDPSAADTNKDGKITPDELGLYKFKTGG' A
#
# COMPACT_ATOMS: atom_id res chain seq x y z
N ALA A 1 -9.72 -10.37 22.72
CA ALA A 1 -8.52 -10.18 21.88
C ALA A 1 -8.94 -9.26 20.75
N GLU A 2 -8.49 -8.03 20.83
CA GLU A 2 -9.08 -6.88 20.15
C GLU A 2 -8.74 -6.89 18.64
N SER A 3 -9.78 -6.75 17.83
CA SER A 3 -9.81 -6.24 16.46
C SER A 3 -8.68 -6.67 15.50
N SER A 4 -8.95 -7.70 14.70
CA SER A 4 -8.19 -7.98 13.47
C SER A 4 -9.17 -8.09 12.29
N ASP A 5 -10.07 -7.12 12.19
CA ASP A 5 -10.96 -6.96 11.03
C ASP A 5 -10.26 -6.11 9.96
N ALA A 6 -9.08 -6.54 9.53
CA ALA A 6 -8.55 -6.10 8.24
C ALA A 6 -9.31 -6.92 7.19
N PRO A 7 -10.06 -6.30 6.27
CA PRO A 7 -10.72 -7.05 5.22
C PRO A 7 -9.63 -7.77 4.45
N LYS A 8 -9.72 -9.11 4.37
CA LYS A 8 -8.91 -9.93 3.47
C LYS A 8 -9.34 -9.61 2.05
N VAL A 9 -8.95 -8.43 1.56
CA VAL A 9 -9.28 -8.02 0.21
C VAL A 9 -8.59 -9.02 -0.71
N SER A 10 -9.36 -9.65 -1.58
CA SER A 10 -8.89 -10.69 -2.49
C SER A 10 -8.05 -10.08 -3.62
N VAL A 11 -6.92 -9.47 -3.28
CA VAL A 11 -5.97 -8.89 -4.23
C VAL A 11 -5.15 -10.03 -4.83
N PRO A 12 -5.02 -10.13 -6.16
CA PRO A 12 -4.14 -11.12 -6.76
C PRO A 12 -2.69 -10.89 -6.29
N LYS A 13 -2.02 -11.96 -5.86
CA LYS A 13 -0.67 -11.90 -5.27
C LYS A 13 0.35 -11.16 -6.13
N VAL A 14 0.18 -11.16 -7.45
CA VAL A 14 1.06 -10.42 -8.38
C VAL A 14 1.09 -8.92 -8.10
N TYR A 15 -0.05 -8.31 -7.73
CA TYR A 15 -0.11 -6.88 -7.39
C TYR A 15 0.45 -6.60 -6.00
N VAL A 16 0.25 -7.51 -5.04
CA VAL A 16 0.86 -7.42 -3.71
C VAL A 16 2.40 -7.49 -3.81
N ARG A 17 2.94 -8.38 -4.66
CA ARG A 17 4.39 -8.47 -4.88
C ARG A 17 4.95 -7.18 -5.49
N TYR A 18 4.26 -6.60 -6.47
CA TYR A 18 4.61 -5.29 -7.02
C TYR A 18 4.60 -4.20 -5.94
N ALA A 19 3.55 -4.17 -5.12
CA ALA A 19 3.43 -3.21 -4.03
C ALA A 19 4.58 -3.34 -3.02
N VAL A 20 4.94 -4.58 -2.61
CA VAL A 20 6.07 -4.82 -1.71
C VAL A 20 7.38 -4.29 -2.30
N SER A 21 7.66 -4.56 -3.58
CA SER A 21 8.88 -4.04 -4.23
C SER A 21 8.91 -2.52 -4.28
N LEU A 22 7.77 -1.88 -4.56
CA LEU A 22 7.67 -0.43 -4.60
C LEU A 22 7.84 0.18 -3.20
N ILE A 23 7.19 -0.40 -2.18
CA ILE A 23 7.32 0.04 -0.79
C ILE A 23 8.80 -0.05 -0.38
N GLN A 24 9.47 -1.17 -0.62
CA GLN A 24 10.89 -1.33 -0.28
C GLN A 24 11.83 -0.28 -0.89
N GLU A 25 11.47 0.33 -2.02
CA GLU A 25 12.26 1.38 -2.67
C GLU A 25 12.14 2.73 -1.95
N TYR A 26 10.97 3.03 -1.38
CA TYR A 26 10.65 4.32 -0.78
C TYR A 26 10.53 4.29 0.75
N ASP A 27 10.43 3.09 1.34
CA ASP A 27 10.36 2.81 2.77
C ASP A 27 11.72 3.13 3.41
N THR A 28 11.80 4.34 3.94
CA THR A 28 12.99 4.86 4.60
C THR A 28 13.07 4.45 6.06
N ASN A 29 11.92 4.31 6.71
CA ASN A 29 11.80 3.99 8.13
C ASN A 29 11.83 2.46 8.39
N LYS A 30 11.74 1.65 7.33
CA LYS A 30 11.74 0.18 7.31
C LYS A 30 10.54 -0.44 8.03
N ASP A 31 9.39 0.22 8.00
CA ASP A 31 8.14 -0.26 8.61
C ASP A 31 7.30 -1.14 7.66
N GLN A 32 7.80 -1.39 6.45
CA GLN A 32 7.16 -2.16 5.39
C GLN A 32 5.83 -1.56 4.90
N MET A 33 5.61 -0.28 5.17
CA MET A 33 4.50 0.52 4.68
C MET A 33 5.08 1.77 4.04
N LEU A 34 4.24 2.55 3.37
CA LEU A 34 4.61 3.92 3.00
C LEU A 34 3.82 4.86 3.88
N ASP A 35 4.50 5.84 4.45
CA ASP A 35 3.83 6.98 5.07
C ASP A 35 3.69 8.17 4.09
N LYS A 36 2.95 9.19 4.51
CA LYS A 36 2.77 10.42 3.73
C LYS A 36 4.07 11.07 3.28
N ALA A 37 5.12 11.06 4.10
CA ALA A 37 6.40 11.68 3.76
C ALA A 37 7.19 10.83 2.75
N GLU A 38 7.05 9.52 2.80
CA GLU A 38 7.70 8.56 1.91
C GLU A 38 7.05 8.55 0.53
N TRP A 39 5.73 8.40 0.47
CA TRP A 39 5.05 8.40 -0.82
C TRP A 39 5.01 9.78 -1.48
N SER A 40 5.15 10.87 -0.72
CA SER A 40 5.28 12.22 -1.31
C SER A 40 6.56 12.38 -2.13
N LYS A 41 7.55 11.49 -1.96
CA LYS A 41 8.77 11.45 -2.78
C LYS A 41 8.60 10.63 -4.06
N MET A 42 7.48 9.92 -4.21
CA MET A 42 7.20 9.11 -5.38
C MET A 42 6.77 9.98 -6.55
N ALA A 43 7.11 9.53 -7.77
CA ALA A 43 6.70 10.24 -8.99
C ALA A 43 5.19 10.16 -9.25
N LYS A 44 4.52 9.13 -8.71
CA LYS A 44 3.06 8.97 -8.78
C LYS A 44 2.51 9.04 -7.38
N ASP A 45 1.45 9.82 -7.20
CA ASP A 45 0.72 9.91 -5.95
C ASP A 45 -0.09 8.61 -5.71
N PRO A 46 0.25 7.83 -4.66
CA PRO A 46 -0.49 6.63 -4.31
C PRO A 46 -1.49 6.89 -3.19
N SER A 47 -1.78 8.15 -2.81
CA SER A 47 -2.67 8.46 -1.68
C SER A 47 -4.07 7.88 -1.85
N ALA A 48 -4.51 7.65 -3.09
CA ALA A 48 -5.76 6.95 -3.39
C ALA A 48 -5.76 5.46 -2.97
N ALA A 49 -4.60 4.89 -2.66
CA ALA A 49 -4.48 3.55 -2.10
C ALA A 49 -4.75 3.52 -0.59
N ASP A 50 -4.54 4.63 0.13
CA ASP A 50 -4.86 4.77 1.57
C ASP A 50 -6.39 4.81 1.75
N THR A 51 -7.00 3.63 1.72
CA THR A 51 -8.47 3.48 1.73
C THR A 51 -9.05 3.64 3.12
N ASN A 52 -8.29 3.21 4.13
CA ASN A 52 -8.68 3.34 5.53
C ASN A 52 -8.36 4.75 6.09
N LYS A 53 -7.59 5.56 5.36
CA LYS A 53 -7.20 6.93 5.71
C LYS A 53 -6.42 7.01 7.02
N ASP A 54 -5.65 5.98 7.33
CA ASP A 54 -4.78 5.96 8.51
C ASP A 54 -3.46 6.74 8.28
N GLY A 55 -3.23 7.19 7.03
CA GLY A 55 -2.03 7.93 6.65
C GLY A 55 -0.83 7.04 6.35
N LYS A 56 -1.06 5.73 6.24
CA LYS A 56 -0.11 4.71 5.81
C LYS A 56 -0.73 3.92 4.65
N ILE A 57 0.14 3.41 3.78
CA ILE A 57 -0.26 2.56 2.66
C ILE A 57 0.38 1.22 2.88
N THR A 58 -0.45 0.22 3.10
CA THR A 58 -0.02 -1.17 3.22
C THR A 58 0.22 -1.79 1.84
N PRO A 59 1.02 -2.89 1.75
CA PRO A 59 1.20 -3.62 0.49
C PRO A 59 -0.11 -4.12 -0.13
N ASP A 60 -1.08 -4.50 0.71
CA ASP A 60 -2.39 -4.96 0.28
C ASP A 60 -3.22 -3.82 -0.33
N GLU A 61 -3.21 -2.65 0.29
CA GLU A 61 -3.89 -1.45 -0.21
C GLU A 61 -3.31 -0.96 -1.53
N LEU A 62 -1.98 -0.85 -1.61
CA LEU A 62 -1.30 -0.46 -2.83
C LEU A 62 -1.50 -1.50 -3.94
N GLY A 63 -1.49 -2.78 -3.60
CA GLY A 63 -1.78 -3.88 -4.52
C GLY A 63 -3.22 -3.79 -5.05
N LEU A 64 -4.19 -3.55 -4.17
CA LEU A 64 -5.60 -3.38 -4.54
C LEU A 64 -5.79 -2.15 -5.44
N TYR A 65 -5.16 -1.03 -5.11
CA TYR A 65 -5.19 0.18 -5.92
C TYR A 65 -4.64 -0.09 -7.31
N LYS A 66 -3.50 -0.79 -7.41
CA LYS A 66 -2.91 -1.15 -8.70
C LYS A 66 -3.79 -2.10 -9.51
N PHE A 67 -4.44 -3.06 -8.85
CA PHE A 67 -5.41 -3.95 -9.48
C PHE A 67 -6.63 -3.18 -10.02
N LYS A 68 -7.17 -2.22 -9.26
CA LYS A 68 -8.33 -1.41 -9.66
C LYS A 68 -8.04 -0.39 -10.76
N THR A 69 -6.83 0.18 -10.80
CA THR A 69 -6.46 1.26 -11.73
C THR A 69 -5.69 0.81 -12.96
N GLY A 70 -5.10 -0.39 -12.93
CA GLY A 70 -4.30 -0.95 -14.02
C GLY A 70 -4.87 -2.21 -14.65
N GLY A 71 -6.09 -2.62 -14.26
CA GLY A 71 -6.90 -3.64 -14.95
C GLY A 71 -7.72 -3.05 -16.08
#